data_AF-A0A1L5KPN2-F1
#
_entry.id   AF-A0A1L5KPN2-F1
#
_cell.length_a   1.000
_cell.length_b   1.000
_cell.length_c   1.000
_cell.angle_alpha   90.00
_cell.angle_beta   90.00
_cell.angle_gamma   90.00
#
_symmetry.space_group_name_H-M   'P 1'
#
loop_
_entity.id
_entity.type
_entity.pdbx_description
1 polymer ?
#
loop_
_entity_poly.entity_id
_entity_poly.type
_entity_poly.pdbx_seq_one_letter_code
_entity_poly.pdbx_strand_id
1 'polypeptide(L)'
;MNILVAADRHWAIGKDGRGLVTIPADQQMLMRETAGKVVVMGRKTLEGLPGAQPQGNRVNVVLSGNRDYKVKGARVCGSLDQALEV
;
A
#
# COMPACT_ATOMS: atom_id res chain seq x y z
N MET A 1 -14.82 4.28 1.13
CA MET A 1 -13.45 3.79 0.85
C MET A 1 -13.10 4.19 -0.57
N ASN A 2 -11.91 4.78 -0.78
CA ASN A 2 -11.43 5.17 -2.11
C ASN A 2 -10.32 4.22 -2.54
N ILE A 3 -10.20 3.96 -3.84
CA ILE A 3 -9.13 3.15 -4.42
C ILE A 3 -8.27 4.07 -5.29
N LEU A 4 -6.96 4.07 -5.04
CA LEU A 4 -5.96 4.77 -5.84
C LEU A 4 -5.10 3.71 -6.51
N VAL A 5 -5.09 3.69 -7.85
CA VAL A 5 -4.39 2.67 -8.64
C VAL A 5 -3.90 3.24 -9.96
N ALA A 6 -2.64 2.95 -10.30
CA ALA A 6 -2.11 3.12 -11.65
C ALA A 6 -2.24 1.78 -12.38
N ALA A 7 -2.99 1.76 -13.49
CA ALA A 7 -3.26 0.56 -14.27
C ALA A 7 -3.02 0.83 -15.77
N ASP A 8 -2.60 -0.21 -16.50
CA ASP A 8 -2.56 -0.14 -17.96
C ASP A 8 -3.96 -0.34 -18.58
N ARG A 9 -4.03 -0.32 -19.93
CA ARG A 9 -5.27 -0.51 -20.68
C ARG A 9 -5.92 -1.89 -20.49
N HIS A 10 -5.19 -2.86 -19.91
CA HIS A 10 -5.64 -4.22 -19.64
C HIS A 10 -5.75 -4.50 -18.14
N TRP A 11 -5.79 -3.45 -17.29
CA TRP A 11 -5.90 -3.54 -15.84
C TRP A 11 -4.72 -4.20 -15.12
N ALA A 12 -3.57 -4.35 -15.77
CA ALA A 12 -2.35 -4.73 -15.07
C ALA A 12 -1.86 -3.55 -14.21
N ILE A 13 -1.40 -3.85 -13.00
CA ILE A 13 -0.94 -2.84 -12.01
C ILE A 13 0.51 -3.02 -11.59
N GLY A 14 1.09 -4.19 -11.88
CA GLY A 14 2.47 -4.51 -11.54
C GLY A 14 2.95 -5.84 -12.08
N LYS A 15 4.26 -6.03 -12.07
CA LYS A 15 4.96 -7.24 -12.49
C LYS A 15 6.18 -7.47 -11.58
N ASP A 16 6.40 -8.71 -11.16
CA ASP A 16 7.56 -9.10 -10.34
C ASP A 16 7.78 -8.23 -9.09
N GLY A 17 6.69 -7.92 -8.37
CA GLY A 17 6.70 -7.13 -7.14
C GLY A 17 6.89 -5.63 -7.33
N ARG A 18 6.87 -5.14 -8.58
CA ARG A 18 7.05 -3.73 -8.93
C ARG A 18 5.86 -3.20 -9.72
N GLY A 19 5.63 -1.88 -9.68
CA GLY A 19 4.68 -1.22 -10.58
C GLY A 19 5.09 -1.39 -12.04
N LEU A 20 4.14 -1.31 -12.97
CA LEU A 20 4.43 -1.46 -14.41
C LEU A 20 5.38 -0.38 -14.95
N VAL A 21 5.19 0.85 -14.46
CA VAL A 21 5.93 2.04 -14.88
C VAL A 21 6.12 2.97 -13.68
N THR A 22 7.16 3.80 -13.73
CA THR A 22 7.38 4.87 -12.75
C THR A 22 6.93 6.19 -13.37
N ILE A 23 5.86 6.78 -12.83
CA ILE A 23 5.34 8.09 -13.24
C ILE A 23 5.51 9.05 -12.05
N PRO A 24 6.50 9.95 -12.05
CA PRO A 24 6.78 10.81 -10.91
C PRO A 24 5.59 11.69 -10.48
N ALA A 25 4.81 12.17 -11.44
CA ALA A 25 3.61 12.98 -11.16
C ALA A 25 2.51 12.18 -10.42
N ASP A 26 2.32 10.91 -10.82
CA ASP A 26 1.37 10.00 -10.18
C ASP A 26 1.78 9.68 -8.74
N GLN A 27 3.08 9.43 -8.51
CA GLN A 27 3.61 9.21 -7.16
C GLN A 27 3.41 10.43 -6.26
N GLN A 28 3.66 11.64 -6.78
CA GLN A 28 3.42 12.89 -6.04
C GLN A 28 1.93 13.08 -5.72
N MET A 29 1.04 12.80 -6.68
CA MET A 29 -0.40 12.82 -6.46
C MET A 29 -0.78 11.84 -5.35
N LEU A 30 -0.34 10.58 -5.41
CA LEU A 30 -0.62 9.57 -4.40
C LEU A 30 -0.16 10.01 -3.01
N MET A 31 1.05 10.58 -2.88
CA MET A 31 1.57 11.08 -1.61
C MET A 31 0.71 12.22 -1.05
N ARG A 32 0.30 13.18 -1.89
CA ARG A 32 -0.56 14.31 -1.49
C ARG A 32 -1.95 13.82 -1.09
N GLU A 33 -2.55 12.97 -1.90
CA GLU A 33 -3.91 12.45 -1.69
C GLU A 33 -4.03 11.60 -0.45
N THR A 34 -2.96 10.93 -0.04
CA THR A 34 -3.02 10.02 1.11
C THR A 34 -2.46 10.62 2.39
N ALA A 35 -1.81 11.78 2.35
CA ALA A 35 -1.21 12.42 3.53
C ALA A 35 -2.23 12.60 4.67
N GLY A 36 -1.84 12.23 5.89
CA GLY A 36 -2.69 12.30 7.08
C GLY A 36 -3.85 11.28 7.12
N LYS A 37 -4.00 10.43 6.10
CA LYS A 37 -5.08 9.44 6.01
C LYS A 37 -4.61 8.04 6.43
N VAL A 38 -5.58 7.14 6.58
CA VAL A 38 -5.36 5.70 6.68
C VAL A 38 -5.15 5.13 5.28
N VAL A 39 -4.06 4.40 5.08
CA VAL A 39 -3.73 3.71 3.82
C VAL A 39 -3.65 2.22 4.09
N VAL A 40 -4.51 1.48 3.41
CA VAL A 40 -4.52 0.01 3.43
C VAL A 40 -3.80 -0.50 2.19
N MET A 41 -2.84 -1.40 2.37
CA MET A 41 -2.10 -2.05 1.28
C MET A 41 -1.84 -3.52 1.59
N GLY A 42 -1.49 -4.30 0.57
CA GLY A 42 -1.07 -5.70 0.77
C GLY A 42 0.40 -5.82 1.20
N ARG A 43 0.73 -6.93 1.87
CA ARG A 43 2.12 -7.27 2.26
C ARG A 43 3.13 -7.08 1.12
N LYS A 44 2.85 -7.67 -0.06
CA LYS A 44 3.76 -7.60 -1.23
C LYS A 44 3.95 -6.17 -1.74
N THR A 45 2.91 -5.33 -1.63
CA THR A 45 3.00 -3.91 -2.00
C THR A 45 3.97 -3.17 -1.08
N LEU A 46 3.88 -3.40 0.23
CA LEU A 46 4.80 -2.81 1.21
C LEU A 46 6.25 -3.30 0.99
N GLU A 47 6.45 -4.59 0.76
CA GLU A 47 7.78 -5.15 0.49
C GLU A 47 8.42 -4.59 -0.79
N GLY A 48 7.61 -4.15 -1.77
CA GLY A 48 8.07 -3.48 -2.98
C GLY A 48 8.40 -1.99 -2.80
N LEU A 49 8.08 -1.39 -1.64
CA LEU A 49 8.44 0.00 -1.35
C LEU A 49 9.94 0.16 -1.05
N PRO A 50 10.51 1.36 -1.25
CA PRO A 50 11.88 1.65 -0.85
C PRO A 50 12.13 1.27 0.62
N GLY A 51 13.12 0.40 0.85
CA GLY A 51 13.48 -0.07 2.19
C GLY A 51 12.48 -1.03 2.84
N ALA A 52 11.46 -1.52 2.11
CA ALA A 52 10.39 -2.38 2.61
C ALA A 52 9.69 -1.81 3.85
N GLN A 53 9.51 -0.49 3.88
CA GLN A 53 8.98 0.23 5.03
C GLN A 53 7.72 1.03 4.66
N PRO A 54 6.79 1.19 5.63
CA PRO A 54 5.63 2.06 5.44
C PRO A 54 6.08 3.51 5.25
N GLN A 55 5.35 4.25 4.43
CA GLN A 55 5.69 5.65 4.19
C GLN A 55 5.17 6.54 5.33
N GLY A 56 5.95 7.55 5.70
CA GLY A 56 5.63 8.47 6.80
C GLY A 56 4.39 9.35 6.55
N ASN A 57 3.98 10.05 7.61
CA ASN A 57 2.86 10.99 7.65
C ASN A 57 1.47 10.38 7.36
N ARG A 58 1.31 9.07 7.57
CA ARG A 58 0.08 8.31 7.34
C ARG A 58 -0.06 7.14 8.31
N VAL A 59 -1.29 6.73 8.57
CA VAL A 59 -1.56 5.46 9.26
C VAL A 59 -1.50 4.36 8.21
N ASN A 60 -0.52 3.46 8.34
CA ASN A 60 -0.34 2.38 7.38
C ASN A 60 -0.96 1.09 7.94
N VAL A 61 -1.82 0.46 7.15
CA VAL A 61 -2.43 -0.85 7.44
C VAL A 61 -1.98 -1.84 6.38
N VAL A 62 -1.44 -2.98 6.82
CA VAL A 62 -0.95 -4.04 5.94
C VAL A 62 -1.83 -5.27 6.07
N LEU A 63 -2.44 -5.65 4.96
CA LEU A 63 -3.18 -6.89 4.84
C LEU A 63 -2.22 -8.06 4.57
N SER A 64 -2.26 -9.06 5.44
CA SER A 64 -1.44 -10.27 5.34
C SER A 64 -2.16 -11.47 5.94
N GLY A 65 -2.28 -12.57 5.19
CA GLY A 65 -2.71 -13.86 5.74
C GLY A 65 -1.65 -14.55 6.59
N ASN A 66 -0.39 -14.09 6.55
CA ASN A 66 0.66 -14.59 7.44
C ASN A 66 0.53 -13.93 8.82
N ARG A 67 0.14 -14.72 9.82
CA ARG A 67 -0.09 -14.28 11.21
C ARG A 67 1.19 -13.86 11.94
N ASP A 68 2.35 -14.34 11.48
CA ASP A 68 3.65 -14.02 12.08
C ASP A 68 4.31 -12.79 11.42
N TYR A 69 3.67 -12.23 10.39
CA TYR A 69 4.21 -11.06 9.70
C TYR A 69 4.20 -9.83 10.61
N LYS A 70 5.38 -9.23 10.80
CA LYS A 70 5.54 -7.99 11.56
C LYS A 70 6.30 -6.96 10.75
N VAL A 71 5.83 -5.72 10.84
CA VAL A 71 6.47 -4.55 10.24
C VAL A 71 6.38 -3.39 11.21
N LYS A 72 7.47 -2.64 11.36
CA LYS A 72 7.50 -1.45 12.21
C LYS A 72 6.77 -0.30 11.52
N GLY A 73 5.94 0.43 12.26
CA GLY A 73 5.26 1.63 11.74
C GLY A 73 4.01 1.37 10.91
N ALA A 74 3.50 0.14 10.91
CA ALA A 74 2.20 -0.20 10.33
C ALA A 74 1.45 -1.21 11.20
N ARG A 75 0.12 -1.18 11.11
CA ARG A 75 -0.77 -2.16 11.72
C ARG A 75 -0.99 -3.32 10.76
N VAL A 76 -0.74 -4.55 11.19
CA VAL A 76 -0.97 -5.75 10.36
C VAL A 76 -2.36 -6.29 10.66
N CYS A 77 -3.16 -6.50 9.62
CA CYS A 77 -4.51 -7.06 9.70
C CYS A 77 -4.59 -8.36 8.87
N GLY A 78 -5.26 -9.37 9.42
CA GLY A 78 -5.45 -10.69 8.81
C GLY A 78 -6.61 -10.78 7.83
N SER A 79 -7.51 -9.80 7.83
CA SER A 79 -8.67 -9.72 6.94
C SER A 79 -9.01 -8.27 6.60
N LEU A 80 -9.83 -8.09 5.56
CA LEU A 80 -10.34 -6.78 5.17
C LEU A 80 -11.23 -6.19 6.27
N ASP A 81 -12.08 -6.99 6.90
CA ASP A 81 -12.97 -6.53 7.98
C ASP A 81 -12.16 -5.93 9.13
N GLN A 82 -11.09 -6.62 9.56
CA GLN A 82 -10.20 -6.10 10.60
C GLN A 82 -9.49 -4.81 10.18
N ALA A 83 -9.21 -4.61 8.89
CA ALA A 83 -8.60 -3.38 8.40
C ALA A 83 -9.60 -2.21 8.33
N LEU A 84 -10.88 -2.49 8.15
CA LEU A 84 -11.95 -1.48 8.09
C LEU A 84 -12.36 -0.94 9.46
N GLU A 85 -12.00 -1.63 10.54
CA GLU A 85 -12.19 -1.20 11.93
C GLU A 85 -11.07 -0.30 12.48
N VAL A 86 -10.05 0.00 11.66
CA VAL A 86 -8.91 0.86 12.02
C VAL A 86 -9.25 2.33 11.82
#